data_AF-A0A1H4XYC5-F1
#
_entry.id   AF-A0A1H4XYC5-F1
#
_cell.length_a   1.000
_cell.length_b   1.000
_cell.length_c   1.000
_cell.angle_alpha   90.00
_cell.angle_beta   90.00
_cell.angle_gamma   90.00
#
_symmetry.space_group_name_H-M   'P 1'
#
loop_
_entity.id
_entity.type
_entity.pdbx_description
1 polymer ?
#
loop_
_entity_poly.entity_id
_entity_poly.type
_entity_poly.pdbx_seq_one_letter_code
_entity_poly.pdbx_strand_id
1 'polypeptide(L)'
;MHKERITYILIIIILVFFLYKKRIGNYNSSSSNLVSVDSSLVIKRIPVKSNSFKIDKPREIIKYKYVSNDKKYKKMLNELEEKHDQKVDSVILLRELLQAMQLREYEEVISDSLLTATFLVKTKGSLESIDFSYKTFPQEVKYYEKTIRVKPKYSILAGTSIITSELLNKASIELNAGFQNRNGNMLELGINSNKGFRVGYKWNLFTKY
;
A
#
# COMPACT_ATOMS: atom_id res chain seq x y z
N MET A 1 -56.95 21.75 -5.00
CA MET A 1 -56.99 20.28 -4.93
C MET A 1 -55.73 19.54 -5.42
N HIS A 2 -55.24 19.69 -6.66
CA HIS A 2 -54.10 18.86 -7.12
C HIS A 2 -52.75 19.23 -6.50
N LYS A 3 -52.51 20.54 -6.25
CA LYS A 3 -51.28 21.04 -5.62
C LYS A 3 -51.17 20.62 -4.15
N GLU A 4 -52.26 20.70 -3.40
CA GLU A 4 -52.30 20.36 -1.96
C GLU A 4 -51.95 18.90 -1.71
N ARG A 5 -52.42 17.97 -2.56
CA ARG A 5 -52.11 16.53 -2.44
C ARG A 5 -50.62 16.23 -2.65
N ILE A 6 -49.95 16.94 -3.55
CA ILE A 6 -48.51 16.80 -3.78
C ILE A 6 -47.73 17.27 -2.55
N THR A 7 -48.15 18.39 -1.94
CA THR A 7 -47.51 18.90 -0.72
C THR A 7 -47.62 17.92 0.44
N TYR A 8 -48.77 17.28 0.64
CA TYR A 8 -48.94 16.26 1.69
C TYR A 8 -48.04 15.03 1.49
N ILE A 9 -47.90 14.56 0.24
CA ILE A 9 -47.00 13.43 -0.07
C ILE A 9 -45.54 13.80 0.22
N LEU A 10 -45.12 15.01 -0.16
CA LEU A 10 -43.77 15.52 0.11
C LEU A 10 -43.49 15.63 1.62
N ILE A 11 -44.47 16.11 2.39
CA ILE A 11 -44.39 16.19 3.86
C ILE A 11 -44.26 14.80 4.48
N ILE A 12 -45.05 13.81 4.01
CA ILE A 12 -44.96 12.44 4.50
C ILE A 12 -43.59 11.83 4.21
N ILE A 13 -43.03 12.03 3.01
CA ILE A 13 -41.69 11.56 2.64
C ILE A 13 -40.61 12.18 3.55
N ILE A 14 -40.69 13.49 3.79
CA ILE A 14 -39.76 14.20 4.69
C ILE A 14 -39.88 13.68 6.12
N LEU A 15 -41.11 13.43 6.60
CA LEU A 15 -41.37 12.96 7.96
C LEU A 15 -40.87 11.51 8.16
N VAL A 16 -41.06 10.64 7.17
CA VAL A 16 -40.47 9.29 7.14
C VAL A 16 -38.95 9.37 7.14
N PHE A 17 -38.34 10.28 6.37
CA PHE A 17 -36.89 10.48 6.34
C PHE A 17 -36.34 10.96 7.70
N PHE A 18 -37.02 11.88 8.37
CA PHE A 18 -36.63 12.37 9.70
C PHE A 18 -36.77 11.31 10.79
N LEU A 19 -37.88 10.55 10.80
CA LEU A 19 -38.08 9.44 11.72
C LEU A 19 -37.03 8.35 11.51
N TYR A 20 -36.64 8.09 10.26
CA TYR A 20 -35.60 7.13 9.93
C TYR A 20 -34.20 7.59 10.37
N LYS A 21 -33.87 8.88 10.18
CA LYS A 21 -32.60 9.47 10.65
C LYS A 21 -32.46 9.39 12.17
N LYS A 22 -33.55 9.67 12.92
CA LYS A 22 -33.56 9.58 14.39
C LYS A 22 -33.37 8.14 14.89
N ARG A 23 -33.83 7.14 14.15
CA ARG A 23 -33.66 5.71 14.49
C ARG A 23 -32.27 5.17 14.18
N ILE A 24 -31.61 5.67 13.12
CA ILE A 24 -30.23 5.30 12.78
C ILE A 24 -29.22 5.77 13.83
N GLY A 25 -29.47 6.89 14.51
CA GLY A 25 -28.58 7.43 15.54
C GLY A 25 -28.45 6.58 16.82
N ASN A 26 -29.35 5.61 17.04
CA ASN A 26 -29.42 4.83 18.28
C ASN A 26 -29.18 3.33 18.14
N TYR A 27 -28.84 2.82 16.94
CA TYR A 27 -28.45 1.42 16.79
C TYR A 27 -26.94 1.25 16.97
N ASN A 28 -26.52 1.14 18.23
CA ASN A 28 -25.36 0.33 18.60
C ASN A 28 -25.71 -1.15 18.36
N SER A 29 -25.87 -1.55 17.09
CA SER A 29 -26.01 -2.97 16.76
C SER A 29 -24.61 -3.54 16.50
N SER A 30 -24.11 -4.30 17.47
CA SER A 30 -23.10 -5.33 17.26
C SER A 30 -23.65 -6.50 16.42
N SER A 31 -24.35 -6.20 15.32
CA SER A 31 -24.67 -7.22 14.32
C SER A 31 -23.47 -7.34 13.41
N SER A 32 -22.97 -8.56 13.24
CA SER A 32 -21.83 -8.89 12.39
C SER A 32 -22.06 -8.31 10.99
N ASN A 33 -21.40 -7.19 10.71
CA ASN A 33 -21.53 -6.39 9.50
C ASN A 33 -20.94 -7.08 8.24
N LEU A 34 -20.59 -8.36 8.35
CA LEU A 34 -19.82 -9.14 7.38
C LEU A 34 -20.79 -10.07 6.65
N VAL A 35 -20.84 -9.94 5.32
CA VAL A 35 -21.83 -10.62 4.47
C VAL A 35 -21.23 -11.88 3.85
N SER A 36 -19.95 -11.81 3.48
CA SER A 36 -19.13 -12.96 3.10
C SER A 36 -17.65 -12.58 3.26
N VAL A 37 -16.81 -13.59 3.50
CA VAL A 37 -15.36 -13.47 3.42
C VAL A 37 -14.92 -14.37 2.28
N ASP A 38 -14.66 -13.76 1.12
CA ASP A 38 -14.10 -14.49 -0.01
C ASP A 38 -12.58 -14.31 0.01
N SER A 39 -11.84 -15.39 -0.22
CA SER A 39 -10.38 -15.36 -0.37
C SER A 39 -10.01 -15.56 -1.83
N SER A 40 -9.42 -14.55 -2.46
CA SER A 40 -8.83 -14.68 -3.80
C SER A 40 -7.32 -14.76 -3.72
N LEU A 41 -6.71 -15.66 -4.50
CA LEU A 41 -5.26 -15.72 -4.65
C LEU A 41 -4.80 -14.51 -5.46
N VAL A 42 -3.96 -13.67 -4.86
CA VAL A 42 -3.38 -12.50 -5.51
C VAL A 42 -1.87 -12.73 -5.65
N ILE A 43 -1.36 -12.52 -6.86
CA ILE A 43 0.08 -12.56 -7.15
C ILE A 43 0.54 -11.11 -7.31
N LYS A 44 1.25 -10.59 -6.31
CA LYS A 44 1.80 -9.24 -6.36
C LYS A 44 3.28 -9.30 -6.74
N ARG A 45 3.63 -8.60 -7.82
CA ARG A 45 5.02 -8.43 -8.26
C ARG A 45 5.62 -7.19 -7.60
N ILE A 46 6.68 -7.38 -6.83
CA ILE A 46 7.47 -6.28 -6.28
C ILE A 46 8.48 -5.85 -7.37
N PRO A 47 8.43 -4.59 -7.83
CA PRO A 47 9.31 -4.12 -8.90
C PRO A 47 10.77 -4.05 -8.43
N VAL A 48 11.68 -4.20 -9.40
CA VAL A 48 13.12 -4.04 -9.20
C VAL A 48 13.43 -2.61 -8.72
N LYS A 49 14.22 -2.48 -7.66
CA LYS A 49 14.80 -1.21 -7.22
C LYS A 49 16.31 -1.28 -7.35
N SER A 50 16.90 -0.23 -7.89
CA SER A 50 18.33 -0.01 -7.95
C SER A 50 18.64 1.35 -7.36
N ASN A 51 19.64 1.43 -6.48
CA ASN A 51 20.14 2.70 -6.00
C ASN A 51 21.65 2.63 -5.83
N SER A 52 22.30 3.78 -5.91
CA SER A 52 23.74 3.92 -5.73
C SER A 52 24.01 5.04 -4.74
N PHE A 53 24.95 4.80 -3.83
CA PHE A 53 25.42 5.78 -2.87
C PHE A 53 26.92 5.94 -3.04
N LYS A 54 27.37 7.20 -3.15
CA LYS A 54 28.76 7.58 -3.33
C LYS A 54 29.16 8.46 -2.15
N ILE A 55 30.18 8.04 -1.42
CA ILE A 55 30.81 8.89 -0.40
C ILE A 55 32.13 9.39 -0.96
N ASP A 56 32.13 10.65 -1.39
CA ASP A 56 33.36 11.37 -1.71
C ASP A 56 34.04 11.81 -0.41
N LYS A 57 35.29 11.39 -0.19
CA LYS A 57 36.07 11.67 1.03
C LYS A 57 35.35 11.17 2.31
N PRO A 58 35.24 9.85 2.51
CA PRO A 58 34.63 9.30 3.71
C PRO A 58 35.31 9.84 4.97
N ARG A 59 34.51 10.14 6.00
CA ARG A 59 35.03 10.61 7.30
C ARG A 59 36.07 9.60 7.76
N GLU A 60 37.24 10.10 8.18
CA GLU A 60 38.26 9.25 8.76
C GLU A 60 37.61 8.38 9.84
N ILE A 61 37.69 7.06 9.67
CA ILE A 61 37.41 6.14 10.76
C ILE A 61 38.34 6.60 11.88
N ILE A 62 37.76 7.05 12.99
CA ILE A 62 38.51 7.48 14.18
C ILE A 62 39.57 6.41 14.41
N LYS A 63 40.82 6.73 14.10
CA LYS A 63 41.92 5.79 14.16
C LYS A 63 41.87 5.21 15.57
N TYR A 64 41.60 3.92 15.70
CA TYR A 64 41.92 3.24 16.94
C TYR A 64 43.38 3.57 17.20
N LYS A 65 43.62 4.29 18.30
CA LYS A 65 44.96 4.64 18.75
C LYS A 65 45.60 3.31 19.14
N TYR A 66 46.20 2.62 18.18
CA TYR A 66 47.05 1.48 18.46
C TYR A 66 48.31 2.01 19.16
N VAL A 67 48.20 2.27 20.46
CA VAL A 67 49.36 2.28 21.35
C VAL A 67 49.71 0.81 21.56
N SER A 68 50.24 0.17 20.53
CA SER A 68 50.76 -1.18 20.66
C SER A 68 52.14 -1.09 21.30
N ASN A 69 52.24 -1.47 22.57
CA ASN A 69 53.51 -1.69 23.28
C ASN A 69 54.23 -2.98 22.82
N ASP A 70 53.83 -3.52 21.67
CA ASP A 70 54.31 -4.80 21.16
C ASP A 70 55.72 -4.65 20.58
N LYS A 71 56.65 -5.41 21.18
CA LYS A 71 58.08 -5.46 20.84
C LYS A 71 58.31 -5.67 19.33
N LYS A 72 57.41 -6.38 18.65
CA LYS A 72 57.51 -6.68 17.23
C LYS A 72 57.42 -5.42 16.35
N TYR A 73 56.51 -4.50 16.68
CA TYR A 73 56.32 -3.27 15.91
C TYR A 73 57.41 -2.24 16.17
N LYS A 74 57.91 -2.14 17.42
CA LYS A 74 59.09 -1.31 17.73
C LYS A 74 60.34 -1.80 16.99
N LYS A 75 60.53 -3.12 16.89
CA LYS A 75 61.65 -3.70 16.13
C LYS A 75 61.56 -3.36 14.64
N MET A 76 60.36 -3.46 14.07
CA MET A 76 60.12 -3.14 12.66
C MET A 76 60.32 -1.65 12.34
N LEU A 77 59.94 -0.76 13.27
CA LEU A 77 60.19 0.69 13.17
C LEU A 77 61.69 1.02 13.24
N ASN A 78 62.42 0.44 14.18
CA ASN A 78 63.87 0.62 14.28
C ASN A 78 64.61 0.07 13.06
N GLU A 79 64.18 -1.09 12.51
CA GLU A 79 64.74 -1.65 11.28
C GLU A 79 64.47 -0.78 10.04
N LEU A 80 63.39 0.03 10.06
CA LEU A 80 63.06 0.98 8.98
C LEU A 80 63.86 2.29 9.12
N GLU A 81 64.02 2.80 10.34
CA GLU A 81 64.88 3.97 10.62
C GLU A 81 66.35 3.67 10.31
N GLU A 82 66.84 2.50 10.68
CA GLU A 82 68.23 2.08 10.43
C GLU A 82 68.51 1.90 8.93
N LYS A 83 67.51 1.45 8.15
CA LYS A 83 67.59 1.39 6.68
C LYS A 83 67.50 2.77 6.01
N HIS A 84 66.76 3.70 6.59
CA HIS A 84 66.69 5.08 6.12
C HIS A 84 68.04 5.80 6.29
N ASP A 85 68.70 5.61 7.44
CA ASP A 85 70.01 6.21 7.74
C ASP A 85 71.16 5.62 6.90
N GLN A 86 70.98 4.42 6.34
CA GLN A 86 71.98 3.74 5.50
C GLN A 86 72.00 4.19 4.03
N LYS A 87 71.26 5.23 3.63
CA LYS A 87 71.19 5.72 2.23
C LYS A 87 70.89 4.60 1.21
N VAL A 88 69.83 3.83 1.49
CA VAL A 88 69.30 2.85 0.53
C VAL A 88 68.91 3.58 -0.76
N ASP A 89 69.37 3.04 -1.89
CA ASP A 89 69.23 3.54 -3.27
C ASP A 89 67.99 4.43 -3.48
N SER A 90 68.21 5.64 -4.00
CA SER A 90 67.15 6.60 -4.39
C SER A 90 66.05 5.95 -5.25
N VAL A 91 66.36 4.87 -5.94
CA VAL A 91 65.47 4.04 -6.74
C VAL A 91 64.45 3.27 -5.89
N ILE A 92 64.84 2.71 -4.75
CA ILE A 92 63.94 1.99 -3.83
C ILE A 92 62.98 2.98 -3.19
N LEU A 93 63.50 4.12 -2.72
CA LEU A 93 62.73 5.21 -2.13
C LEU A 93 61.73 5.81 -3.14
N LEU A 94 62.15 6.01 -4.39
CA LEU A 94 61.27 6.43 -5.48
C LEU A 94 60.19 5.39 -5.78
N ARG A 95 60.53 4.10 -5.76
CA ARG A 95 59.58 3.01 -6.02
C ARG A 95 58.53 2.89 -4.91
N GLU A 96 58.93 3.06 -3.66
CA GLU A 96 58.03 3.10 -2.50
C GLU A 96 57.11 4.33 -2.53
N LEU A 97 57.65 5.51 -2.87
CA LEU A 97 56.86 6.72 -3.09
C LEU A 97 55.85 6.56 -4.24
N LEU A 98 56.28 6.00 -5.37
CA LEU A 98 55.39 5.72 -6.51
C LEU A 98 54.29 4.72 -6.13
N GLN A 99 54.61 3.67 -5.35
CA GLN A 99 53.63 2.71 -4.86
C GLN A 99 52.65 3.30 -3.83
N ALA A 100 53.08 4.30 -3.06
CA ALA A 100 52.23 5.03 -2.13
C ALA A 100 51.33 6.06 -2.84
N MET A 101 51.81 6.63 -3.96
CA MET A 101 51.05 7.56 -4.80
C MET A 101 50.10 6.88 -5.80
N GLN A 102 50.21 5.56 -5.97
CA GLN A 102 49.34 4.80 -6.87
C GLN A 102 47.91 4.71 -6.32
N LEU A 103 46.93 5.11 -7.13
CA LEU A 103 45.52 4.88 -6.84
C LEU A 103 45.22 3.39 -7.03
N ARG A 104 44.69 2.75 -5.99
CA ARG A 104 44.28 1.34 -5.99
C ARG A 104 42.76 1.28 -5.94
N GLU A 105 42.19 0.52 -6.86
CA GLU A 105 40.75 0.29 -6.95
C GLU A 105 40.47 -1.17 -6.56
N TYR A 106 39.55 -1.36 -5.62
CA TYR A 106 39.10 -2.67 -5.15
C TYR A 106 37.61 -2.79 -5.42
N GLU A 107 37.20 -3.86 -6.09
CA GLU A 107 35.81 -4.16 -6.38
C GLU A 107 35.43 -5.48 -5.72
N GLU A 108 34.33 -5.47 -4.99
CA GLU A 108 33.73 -6.67 -4.40
C GLU A 108 32.24 -6.73 -4.75
N VAL A 109 31.83 -7.85 -5.33
CA VAL A 109 30.44 -8.11 -5.72
C VAL A 109 29.89 -9.23 -4.86
N ILE A 110 28.84 -8.92 -4.09
CA ILE A 110 28.13 -9.87 -3.24
C ILE A 110 26.75 -10.08 -3.85
N SER A 111 26.41 -11.32 -4.18
CA SER A 111 25.10 -11.63 -4.77
C SER A 111 24.42 -12.77 -4.03
N ASP A 112 23.12 -12.60 -3.81
CA ASP A 112 22.20 -13.62 -3.30
C ASP A 112 20.92 -13.62 -4.15
N SER A 113 20.01 -14.55 -3.88
CA SER A 113 18.69 -14.73 -4.49
C SER A 113 17.78 -13.49 -4.44
N LEU A 114 18.02 -12.56 -3.51
CA LEU A 114 17.18 -11.39 -3.30
C LEU A 114 17.80 -10.09 -3.85
N LEU A 115 19.14 -9.98 -3.81
CA LEU A 115 19.84 -8.76 -4.21
C LEU A 115 21.28 -9.04 -4.67
N THR A 116 21.78 -8.16 -5.53
CA THR A 116 23.20 -8.03 -5.85
C THR A 116 23.68 -6.67 -5.33
N ALA A 117 24.78 -6.67 -4.60
CA ALA A 117 25.46 -5.48 -4.09
C ALA A 117 26.89 -5.44 -4.63
N THR A 118 27.33 -4.24 -5.04
CA THR A 118 28.69 -3.99 -5.52
C THR A 118 29.30 -2.88 -4.68
N PHE A 119 30.45 -3.18 -4.10
CA PHE A 119 31.30 -2.23 -3.38
C PHE A 119 32.50 -1.92 -4.26
N LEU A 120 32.73 -0.63 -4.52
CA LEU A 120 33.92 -0.15 -5.21
C LEU A 120 34.63 0.83 -4.29
N VAL A 121 35.90 0.54 -3.99
CA VAL A 121 36.70 1.27 -3.02
C VAL A 121 37.96 1.77 -3.70
N LYS A 122 38.20 3.09 -3.66
CA LYS A 122 39.43 3.69 -4.19
C LYS A 122 40.30 4.22 -3.06
N THR A 123 41.58 3.86 -3.08
CA THR A 123 42.56 4.25 -2.06
C THR A 123 43.85 4.78 -2.68
N LYS A 124 44.44 5.81 -2.06
CA LYS A 124 45.76 6.37 -2.43
C LYS A 124 46.49 6.76 -1.15
N GLY A 125 47.06 5.77 -0.47
CA GLY A 125 47.60 5.92 0.90
C GLY A 125 46.52 6.08 1.99
N SER A 126 45.44 6.79 1.69
CA SER A 126 44.20 6.86 2.46
C SER A 126 42.99 6.50 1.61
N LEU A 127 41.85 6.28 2.26
CA LEU A 127 40.58 5.98 1.61
C LEU A 127 40.04 7.23 0.89
N GLU A 128 39.99 7.22 -0.44
CA GLU A 128 39.53 8.37 -1.24
C GLU A 128 38.02 8.34 -1.48
N SER A 129 37.48 7.17 -1.86
CA SER A 129 36.05 7.00 -2.13
C SER A 129 35.57 5.59 -1.86
N ILE A 130 34.31 5.51 -1.45
CA ILE A 130 33.54 4.27 -1.37
C ILE A 130 32.25 4.50 -2.16
N ASP A 131 32.08 3.69 -3.19
CA ASP A 131 30.88 3.59 -3.99
C ASP A 131 30.16 2.29 -3.64
N PHE A 132 28.90 2.39 -3.25
CA PHE A 132 28.02 1.26 -2.98
C PHE A 132 26.86 1.30 -3.95
N SER A 133 26.65 0.23 -4.70
CA SER A 133 25.47 0.08 -5.56
C SER A 133 24.77 -1.23 -5.25
N TYR A 134 23.45 -1.23 -5.35
CA TYR A 134 22.67 -2.45 -5.20
C TYR A 134 21.54 -2.53 -6.21
N LYS A 135 21.15 -3.76 -6.54
CA LYS A 135 20.03 -4.10 -7.41
C LYS A 135 19.24 -5.25 -6.78
N THR A 136 17.95 -5.06 -6.59
CA THR A 136 17.06 -6.12 -6.08
C THR A 136 16.47 -6.93 -7.22
N PHE A 137 16.26 -8.23 -7.02
CA PHE A 137 15.55 -9.06 -8.00
C PHE A 137 14.02 -8.92 -7.85
N PRO A 138 13.25 -9.13 -8.93
CA PRO A 138 11.79 -9.12 -8.84
C PRO A 138 11.31 -10.26 -7.94
N GLN A 139 10.43 -9.95 -7.01
CA GLN A 139 9.86 -10.93 -6.08
C GLN A 139 8.36 -11.10 -6.37
N GLU A 140 7.91 -12.35 -6.42
CA GLU A 140 6.49 -12.69 -6.50
C GLU A 140 6.00 -13.09 -5.11
N VAL A 141 5.12 -12.27 -4.53
CA VAL A 141 4.46 -12.59 -3.26
C VAL A 141 3.06 -13.11 -3.56
N LYS A 142 2.79 -14.35 -3.15
CA LYS A 142 1.47 -14.98 -3.24
C LYS A 142 0.77 -14.85 -1.89
N TYR A 143 -0.36 -14.16 -1.85
CA TYR A 143 -1.18 -14.07 -0.64
C TYR A 143 -2.67 -14.21 -0.98
N TYR A 144 -3.44 -14.64 0.02
CA TYR A 144 -4.90 -14.70 -0.09
C TYR A 144 -5.47 -13.39 0.45
N GLU A 145 -6.00 -12.56 -0.44
CA GLU A 145 -6.67 -11.32 -0.05
C GLU A 145 -8.09 -11.62 0.43
N LYS A 146 -8.41 -11.21 1.66
CA LYS A 146 -9.75 -11.33 2.22
C LYS A 146 -10.60 -10.17 1.71
N THR A 147 -11.50 -10.46 0.77
CA THR A 147 -12.49 -9.48 0.35
C THR A 147 -13.68 -9.56 1.29
N ILE A 148 -13.89 -8.47 2.05
CA ILE A 148 -15.05 -8.34 2.95
C ILE A 148 -16.14 -7.58 2.21
N ARG A 149 -17.25 -8.26 1.90
CA ARG A 149 -18.43 -7.60 1.36
C ARG A 149 -19.32 -7.11 2.52
N VAL A 150 -19.70 -5.84 2.47
CA VAL A 150 -20.56 -5.19 3.48
C VAL A 150 -21.89 -4.82 2.83
N LYS A 151 -23.00 -5.18 3.46
CA LYS A 151 -24.34 -4.78 3.01
C LYS A 151 -24.44 -3.25 3.00
N PRO A 152 -24.89 -2.62 1.91
CA PRO A 152 -25.09 -1.18 1.88
C PRO A 152 -26.08 -0.76 2.97
N LYS A 153 -25.88 0.44 3.55
CA LYS A 153 -26.76 0.96 4.62
C LYS A 153 -28.18 1.21 4.13
N TYR A 154 -28.31 1.55 2.85
CA TYR A 154 -29.57 1.68 2.12
C TYR A 154 -29.31 1.57 0.62
N SER A 155 -30.35 1.27 -0.14
CA SER A 155 -30.38 1.32 -1.61
C SER A 155 -31.65 2.04 -2.06
N ILE A 156 -31.52 2.84 -3.12
CA ILE A 156 -32.66 3.44 -3.81
C ILE A 156 -32.79 2.69 -5.13
N LEU A 157 -33.94 2.06 -5.34
CA LEU A 157 -34.25 1.27 -6.52
C LEU A 157 -35.33 2.01 -7.31
N ALA A 158 -35.24 1.98 -8.64
CA ALA A 158 -36.29 2.47 -9.51
C ALA A 158 -36.59 1.38 -10.56
N GLY A 159 -37.85 1.22 -10.90
CA GLY A 159 -38.27 0.14 -11.78
C GLY A 159 -39.61 0.38 -12.43
N THR A 160 -40.00 -0.59 -13.24
CA THR A 160 -41.34 -0.70 -13.82
C THR A 160 -41.97 -2.00 -13.35
N SER A 161 -43.28 -2.01 -13.16
CA SER A 161 -44.03 -3.23 -12.90
C SER A 161 -45.34 -3.22 -13.69
N ILE A 162 -45.83 -4.40 -14.04
CA ILE A 162 -47.13 -4.55 -14.70
C ILE A 162 -48.14 -4.94 -13.62
N ILE A 163 -49.18 -4.15 -13.47
CA ILE A 163 -50.27 -4.39 -12.52
C ILE A 163 -51.53 -4.66 -13.30
N THR A 164 -52.17 -5.78 -12.98
CA THR A 164 -53.49 -6.14 -13.51
C THR A 164 -54.50 -6.18 -12.37
N SER A 165 -55.68 -5.61 -12.58
CA SER A 165 -56.87 -5.92 -11.76
C SER A 165 -57.64 -7.10 -12.38
N GLU A 166 -58.66 -7.60 -11.68
CA GLU A 166 -59.52 -8.75 -12.03
C GLU A 166 -59.52 -9.18 -13.51
N LEU A 167 -59.18 -10.45 -13.75
CA LEU A 167 -59.30 -11.15 -15.04
C LEU A 167 -58.50 -10.54 -16.21
N LEU A 168 -57.31 -9.97 -15.98
CA LEU A 168 -56.38 -9.49 -17.02
C LEU A 168 -56.89 -8.34 -17.93
N ASN A 169 -58.13 -7.88 -17.74
CA ASN A 169 -58.78 -6.93 -18.65
C ASN A 169 -58.32 -5.47 -18.46
N LYS A 170 -57.58 -5.16 -17.39
CA LYS A 170 -57.03 -3.83 -17.12
C LYS A 170 -55.58 -3.94 -16.64
N ALA A 171 -54.69 -4.23 -17.58
CA ALA A 171 -53.25 -4.10 -17.36
C ALA A 171 -52.86 -2.62 -17.33
N SER A 172 -51.98 -2.27 -16.40
CA SER A 172 -51.40 -0.95 -16.28
C SER A 172 -49.92 -1.08 -16.00
N ILE A 173 -49.14 -0.15 -16.55
CA ILE A 173 -47.70 -0.08 -16.28
C ILE A 173 -47.52 0.90 -15.12
N GLU A 174 -46.81 0.46 -14.09
CA GLU A 174 -46.45 1.26 -12.92
C GLU A 174 -44.95 1.57 -12.97
N LEU A 175 -44.62 2.86 -12.92
CA LEU A 175 -43.28 3.32 -12.59
C LEU A 175 -43.18 3.38 -11.07
N ASN A 176 -42.15 2.76 -10.48
CA ASN A 176 -41.96 2.74 -9.04
C ASN A 176 -40.54 3.14 -8.63
N ALA A 177 -40.46 3.69 -7.43
CA ALA A 177 -39.23 3.99 -6.73
C ALA A 177 -39.31 3.42 -5.32
N GLY A 178 -38.27 2.70 -4.91
CA GLY A 178 -38.18 2.01 -3.64
C GLY A 178 -36.98 2.46 -2.82
N PHE A 179 -37.19 2.64 -1.52
CA PHE A 179 -36.12 2.78 -0.54
C PHE A 179 -35.97 1.47 0.22
N GLN A 180 -34.81 0.84 0.10
CA GLN A 180 -34.46 -0.39 0.80
C GLN A 180 -33.48 -0.09 1.93
N ASN A 181 -33.79 -0.57 3.14
CA ASN A 181 -32.93 -0.44 4.30
C ASN A 181 -31.86 -1.55 4.36
N ARG A 182 -30.93 -1.42 5.31
CA ARG A 182 -29.85 -2.40 5.53
C ARG A 182 -30.31 -3.84 5.80
N ASN A 183 -31.51 -4.00 6.38
CA ASN A 183 -32.10 -5.31 6.65
C ASN A 183 -32.71 -5.94 5.38
N GLY A 184 -32.72 -5.19 4.27
CA GLY A 184 -33.29 -5.58 2.99
C GLY A 184 -34.77 -5.29 2.85
N ASN A 185 -35.44 -4.76 3.90
CA ASN A 185 -36.84 -4.36 3.81
C ASN A 185 -36.96 -3.12 2.93
N MET A 186 -38.02 -3.04 2.13
CA MET A 186 -38.17 -1.99 1.13
C MET A 186 -39.54 -1.34 1.21
N LEU A 187 -39.55 -0.01 1.23
CA LEU A 187 -40.72 0.82 1.03
C LEU A 187 -40.76 1.26 -0.43
N GLU A 188 -41.87 1.06 -1.13
CA GLU A 188 -42.05 1.42 -2.55
C GLU A 188 -43.18 2.43 -2.73
N LEU A 189 -42.97 3.38 -3.64
CA LEU A 189 -43.97 4.30 -4.13
C LEU A 189 -44.06 4.16 -5.65
N GLY A 190 -45.28 4.03 -6.17
CA GLY A 190 -45.53 3.82 -7.59
C GLY A 190 -46.63 4.72 -8.13
N ILE A 191 -46.52 5.07 -9.42
CA ILE A 191 -47.55 5.75 -10.19
C ILE A 191 -47.85 4.88 -11.41
N ASN A 192 -49.13 4.53 -11.59
CA ASN A 192 -49.56 3.71 -12.71
C ASN A 192 -50.08 4.56 -13.89
N SER A 193 -50.12 3.97 -15.08
CA SER A 193 -50.64 4.58 -16.30
C SER A 193 -52.11 5.02 -16.20
N ASN A 194 -52.85 4.47 -15.23
CA ASN A 194 -54.24 4.81 -14.92
C ASN A 194 -54.35 5.94 -13.87
N LYS A 195 -53.26 6.69 -13.60
CA LYS A 195 -53.18 7.81 -12.64
C LYS A 195 -53.44 7.43 -11.17
N GLY A 196 -53.35 6.16 -10.84
CA GLY A 196 -53.35 5.63 -9.49
C GLY A 196 -51.99 5.71 -8.83
N PHE A 197 -51.98 5.96 -7.52
CA PHE A 197 -50.80 5.90 -6.67
C PHE A 197 -50.80 4.61 -5.87
N ARG A 198 -49.63 4.01 -5.70
CA ARG A 198 -49.43 2.81 -4.89
C ARG A 198 -48.35 3.05 -3.85
N VAL A 199 -48.60 2.58 -2.64
CA VAL A 199 -47.61 2.50 -1.56
C VAL A 199 -47.49 1.04 -1.17
N GLY A 200 -46.27 0.50 -1.20
CA GLY A 200 -45.97 -0.88 -0.86
C GLY A 200 -44.88 -0.98 0.19
N TYR A 201 -44.93 -2.04 0.99
CA TYR A 201 -43.84 -2.40 1.89
C TYR A 201 -43.52 -3.89 1.73
N LYS A 202 -42.26 -4.21 1.41
CA LYS A 202 -41.75 -5.57 1.22
C LYS A 202 -40.82 -5.92 2.37
N TRP A 203 -41.09 -7.05 3.02
CA TRP A 203 -40.23 -7.60 4.06
C TRP A 203 -39.22 -8.54 3.43
N ASN A 204 -37.96 -8.43 3.81
CA ASN A 204 -36.93 -9.35 3.38
C ASN A 204 -36.96 -10.59 4.27
N LEU A 205 -37.41 -11.72 3.72
CA LEU A 205 -37.50 -12.99 4.47
C LEU A 205 -36.17 -13.76 4.44
N PHE A 206 -35.49 -13.81 3.30
CA PHE A 206 -34.17 -14.40 3.17
C PHE A 206 -33.38 -13.72 2.06
N THR A 207 -32.05 -13.66 2.23
CA THR A 207 -31.13 -13.22 1.18
C THR A 207 -29.96 -14.19 1.14
N LYS A 208 -29.76 -14.82 -0.01
CA LYS A 208 -28.55 -15.61 -0.28
C LYS A 208 -27.52 -14.69 -0.95
N TYR A 209 -26.30 -14.72 -0.44
CA TYR A 209 -25.15 -13.96 -0.96
C TYR A 209 -24.22 -14.86 -1.78
#